data_AF-A0A3G2T1Y7-F1
#
_entry.id   AF-A0A3G2T1Y7-F1
#
_cell.length_a   1.000
_cell.length_b   1.000
_cell.length_c   1.000
_cell.angle_alpha   90.00
_cell.angle_beta   90.00
_cell.angle_gamma   90.00
#
_symmetry.space_group_name_H-M   'P 1'
#
loop_
_entity.id
_entity.type
_entity.pdbx_description
1 polymer ?
#
loop_
_entity_poly.entity_id
_entity_poly.type
_entity_poly.pdbx_seq_one_letter_code
_entity_poly.pdbx_strand_id
1 'polypeptide(L)'
;MKKIILSLMILSISAFSSAKSQTYTILNGGGVDDLGLILKDSKNKEVHAFCDQKCGDWFDPDEESGGERIKKKIIGKKVQAEIKVENNRDRIVGPGANERLSFIKNIKLIK
;
A
#
# COMPACT_ATOMS: atom_id res chain seq x y z
N MET A 1 -16.19 -15.07 -57.55
CA MET A 1 -16.67 -15.17 -56.15
C MET A 1 -15.47 -14.95 -55.21
N LYS A 2 -15.26 -13.73 -54.72
CA LYS A 2 -14.14 -13.40 -53.80
C LYS A 2 -14.63 -13.47 -52.36
N LYS A 3 -14.15 -14.44 -51.60
CA LYS A 3 -14.43 -14.60 -50.17
C LYS A 3 -13.66 -13.53 -49.39
N ILE A 4 -14.37 -12.54 -48.86
CA ILE A 4 -13.81 -11.57 -47.92
C ILE A 4 -13.89 -12.23 -46.53
N ILE A 5 -12.75 -12.72 -46.04
CA ILE A 5 -12.61 -13.23 -44.68
C ILE A 5 -12.42 -12.00 -43.78
N LEU A 6 -13.50 -11.60 -43.10
CA LEU A 6 -13.47 -10.54 -42.10
C LEU A 6 -12.87 -11.11 -40.81
N SER A 7 -11.58 -10.88 -40.59
CA SER A 7 -10.89 -11.30 -39.37
C SER A 7 -11.29 -10.36 -38.22
N LEU A 8 -12.05 -10.89 -37.25
CA LEU A 8 -12.49 -10.16 -36.07
C LEU A 8 -11.31 -10.07 -35.08
N MET A 9 -10.62 -8.93 -35.08
CA MET A 9 -9.52 -8.65 -34.15
C MET A 9 -10.12 -8.29 -32.78
N ILE A 10 -10.16 -9.27 -31.87
CA ILE A 10 -10.60 -9.06 -30.48
C ILE A 10 -9.47 -8.32 -29.74
N LEU A 11 -9.60 -7.00 -29.64
CA LEU A 11 -8.75 -6.18 -28.78
C LEU A 11 -9.10 -6.48 -27.31
N SER A 12 -8.30 -7.34 -26.68
CA SER A 12 -8.31 -7.55 -25.24
C SER A 12 -7.74 -6.32 -24.53
N ILE A 13 -8.60 -5.35 -24.25
CA ILE A 13 -8.28 -4.21 -23.39
C ILE A 13 -8.06 -4.76 -21.98
N SER A 14 -6.80 -5.02 -21.65
CA SER A 14 -6.40 -5.29 -20.28
C SER A 14 -6.61 -3.99 -19.50
N ALA A 15 -7.65 -3.93 -18.68
CA ALA A 15 -7.89 -2.81 -17.80
C ALA A 15 -6.73 -2.75 -16.80
N PHE A 16 -5.76 -1.87 -17.05
CA PHE A 16 -4.74 -1.52 -16.08
C PHE A 16 -5.43 -0.83 -14.90
N SER A 17 -5.80 -1.61 -13.89
CA SER A 17 -6.28 -1.08 -12.62
C SER A 17 -5.09 -0.47 -11.89
N SER A 18 -4.84 0.82 -12.13
CA SER A 18 -3.93 1.58 -11.28
C SER A 18 -4.62 1.79 -9.94
N ALA A 19 -3.91 1.52 -8.83
CA ALA A 19 -4.50 1.79 -7.52
C ALA A 19 -4.81 3.27 -7.43
N LYS A 20 -6.07 3.58 -7.16
CA LYS A 20 -6.51 4.95 -7.04
C LYS A 20 -6.08 5.46 -5.68
N SER A 21 -5.52 6.67 -5.64
CA SER A 21 -5.27 7.36 -4.40
C SER A 21 -6.60 7.60 -3.65
N GLN A 22 -6.63 7.25 -2.36
CA GLN A 22 -7.81 7.30 -1.50
C GLN A 22 -7.46 7.95 -0.15
N THR A 23 -8.48 8.44 0.56
CA THR A 23 -8.29 9.01 1.90
C THR A 23 -8.38 7.92 2.96
N TYR A 24 -7.41 7.90 3.87
CA TYR A 24 -7.38 7.01 5.03
C TYR A 24 -7.16 7.82 6.30
N THR A 25 -7.48 7.22 7.44
CA THR A 25 -7.06 7.68 8.78
C THR A 25 -5.95 6.77 9.28
N ILE A 26 -4.86 7.33 9.80
CA ILE A 26 -3.78 6.57 10.43
C ILE A 26 -4.26 6.12 11.81
N LEU A 27 -4.29 4.82 12.06
CA LEU A 27 -4.63 4.25 13.36
C LEU A 27 -3.38 3.96 14.20
N ASN A 28 -2.36 3.38 13.57
CA ASN A 28 -1.11 3.02 14.21
C ASN A 28 -0.01 2.79 13.15
N GLY A 29 1.20 2.48 13.59
CA GLY A 29 2.31 2.10 12.72
C GLY A 29 3.58 1.80 13.50
N GLY A 30 4.50 1.12 12.83
CA GLY A 30 5.80 0.75 13.37
C GLY A 30 6.38 -0.46 12.65
N GLY A 31 7.49 -0.96 13.18
CA GLY A 31 8.18 -2.14 12.66
C GLY A 31 9.58 -2.27 13.26
N VAL A 32 10.14 -3.48 13.22
CA VAL A 32 11.54 -3.72 13.58
C VAL A 32 12.39 -3.73 12.32
N ASP A 33 12.15 -4.71 11.43
CA ASP A 33 12.84 -4.81 10.14
C ASP A 33 12.19 -3.94 9.07
N ASP A 34 10.85 -3.93 9.04
CA ASP A 34 10.06 -3.27 8.00
C ASP A 34 8.96 -2.41 8.62
N LEU A 35 8.94 -1.13 8.26
CA LEU A 35 7.90 -0.21 8.72
C LEU A 35 6.59 -0.43 7.99
N GLY A 36 5.49 -0.38 8.75
CA GLY A 36 4.13 -0.41 8.21
C GLY A 36 3.18 0.53 8.93
N LEU A 37 2.03 0.76 8.30
CA LEU A 37 0.91 1.52 8.86
C LEU A 37 -0.33 0.65 8.96
N ILE A 38 -1.10 0.86 10.03
CA ILE A 38 -2.49 0.43 10.13
C ILE A 38 -3.35 1.64 9.76
N LEU A 39 -4.12 1.50 8.68
CA LEU A 39 -4.91 2.56 8.07
C LEU A 39 -6.39 2.16 8.07
N LYS A 40 -7.28 3.13 8.29
CA LYS A 40 -8.72 2.94 8.19
C LYS A 40 -9.29 3.71 7.00
N ASP A 41 -10.00 3.02 6.12
CA ASP A 41 -10.65 3.63 4.96
C ASP A 41 -11.98 4.31 5.32
N SER A 42 -12.63 4.93 4.33
CA SER A 42 -13.93 5.60 4.51
C SER A 42 -15.10 4.66 4.84
N LYS A 43 -14.92 3.35 4.65
CA LYS A 43 -15.89 2.31 4.99
C LYS A 43 -15.58 1.65 6.35
N ASN A 44 -14.68 2.24 7.13
CA ASN A 44 -14.17 1.69 8.40
C ASN A 44 -13.43 0.36 8.27
N LYS A 45 -12.97 -0.01 7.08
CA LYS A 45 -12.12 -1.18 6.90
C LYS A 45 -10.67 -0.83 7.24
N GLU A 46 -10.05 -1.70 8.03
CA GLU A 46 -8.63 -1.61 8.32
C GLU A 46 -7.78 -2.24 7.20
N VAL A 47 -6.66 -1.60 6.91
CA VAL A 47 -5.65 -2.02 5.93
C VAL A 47 -4.29 -1.91 6.60
N HIS A 48 -3.57 -3.02 6.64
CA HIS A 48 -2.18 -3.06 7.07
C HIS A 48 -1.33 -2.97 5.81
N ALA A 49 -0.50 -1.94 5.69
CA ALA A 49 0.31 -1.72 4.50
C ALA A 49 1.74 -1.36 4.86
N PHE A 50 2.70 -2.00 4.19
CA PHE A 50 4.12 -1.74 4.36
C PHE A 50 4.51 -0.44 3.68
N CYS A 51 5.42 0.29 4.32
CA CYS A 51 5.90 1.57 3.84
C CYS A 51 6.77 1.42 2.59
N ASP A 52 7.60 0.37 2.48
CA ASP A 52 8.53 0.18 1.35
C ASP A 52 9.31 1.49 1.04
N GLN A 53 9.80 2.13 2.11
CA GLN A 53 10.49 3.43 2.09
C GLN A 53 9.67 4.63 1.56
N LYS A 54 8.33 4.52 1.43
CA LYS A 54 7.44 5.59 0.95
C LYS A 54 6.77 6.40 2.05
N CYS A 55 6.84 5.97 3.30
CA CYS A 55 6.32 6.73 4.43
C CYS A 55 7.24 7.93 4.76
N GLY A 56 6.68 8.97 5.34
CA GLY A 56 7.47 10.12 5.82
C GLY A 56 8.17 9.83 7.15
N ASP A 57 8.87 10.85 7.67
CA ASP A 57 9.47 10.85 9.01
C ASP A 57 8.38 10.91 10.11
N TRP A 58 7.67 9.79 10.26
CA TRP A 58 6.50 9.65 11.13
C TRP A 58 6.72 8.73 12.30
N PHE A 59 7.89 8.13 12.42
CA PHE A 59 8.21 7.14 13.44
C PHE A 59 9.28 7.69 14.37
N ASP A 60 9.23 7.25 15.63
CA ASP A 60 10.27 7.46 16.63
C ASP A 60 10.84 6.08 17.00
N PRO A 61 12.11 6.00 17.45
CA PRO A 61 12.66 4.77 18.01
C PRO A 61 11.81 4.25 19.18
N ASP A 62 11.74 2.93 19.27
CA ASP A 62 10.97 2.22 20.27
C ASP A 62 11.84 1.20 20.99
N GLU A 63 12.41 1.60 22.14
CA GLU A 63 13.35 0.79 22.92
C GLU A 63 12.74 -0.54 23.41
N GLU A 64 11.42 -0.59 23.60
CA GLU A 64 10.72 -1.79 24.08
C GLU A 64 10.72 -2.90 23.02
N SER A 65 10.48 -2.52 21.76
CA SER A 65 10.46 -3.48 20.65
C SER A 65 11.83 -3.61 19.95
N GLY A 66 12.76 -2.68 20.23
CA GLY A 66 14.01 -2.54 19.47
C GLY A 66 13.81 -2.03 18.04
N GLY A 67 12.60 -1.55 17.71
CA GLY A 67 12.23 -1.06 16.39
C GLY A 67 11.85 0.42 16.40
N GLU A 68 10.86 0.75 15.58
CA GLU A 68 10.27 2.08 15.52
C GLU A 68 8.76 2.02 15.71
N ARG A 69 8.19 3.08 16.29
CA ARG A 69 6.77 3.23 16.56
C ARG A 69 6.28 4.58 16.06
N ILE A 70 5.05 4.63 15.56
CA ILE A 70 4.49 5.87 15.01
C ILE A 70 4.40 6.99 16.07
N LYS A 71 4.82 8.20 15.70
CA LYS A 71 4.72 9.43 16.50
C LYS A 71 3.26 9.64 16.91
N LYS A 72 3.00 9.84 18.21
CA LYS A 72 1.64 10.05 18.76
C LYS A 72 0.84 11.14 18.03
N LYS A 73 1.50 12.22 17.58
CA LYS A 73 0.88 13.33 16.84
C LYS A 73 0.34 12.96 15.45
N ILE A 74 0.76 11.82 14.90
CA ILE A 74 0.39 11.32 13.57
C ILE A 74 -0.85 10.42 13.65
N ILE A 75 -1.07 9.76 14.80
CA ILE A 75 -2.27 8.95 15.03
C ILE A 75 -3.53 9.82 14.89
N GLY A 76 -4.53 9.29 14.19
CA GLY A 76 -5.78 9.96 13.89
C GLY A 76 -5.70 10.99 12.75
N LYS A 77 -4.50 11.32 12.24
CA LYS A 77 -4.37 12.18 11.06
C LYS A 77 -4.87 11.47 9.82
N LYS A 78 -5.41 12.25 8.89
CA LYS A 78 -5.82 11.75 7.59
C LYS A 78 -4.65 11.84 6.61
N VAL A 79 -4.62 10.88 5.68
CA VAL A 79 -3.68 10.84 4.57
C VAL A 79 -4.43 10.61 3.28
N GLN A 80 -3.85 11.09 2.18
CA GLN A 80 -4.16 10.61 0.85
C GLN A 80 -3.08 9.59 0.47
N ALA A 81 -3.46 8.33 0.24
CA ALA A 81 -2.55 7.22 0.02
C ALA A 81 -2.95 6.38 -1.20
N GLU A 82 -1.96 5.87 -1.93
CA GLU A 82 -2.13 4.80 -2.92
C GLU A 82 -1.55 3.51 -2.33
N ILE A 83 -2.39 2.46 -2.25
CA ILE A 83 -1.99 1.15 -1.73
C ILE A 83 -2.21 0.10 -2.82
N LYS A 84 -1.20 -0.75 -3.07
CA LYS A 84 -1.27 -1.87 -4.03
C LYS A 84 -0.98 -3.19 -3.34
N VAL A 85 -1.75 -4.22 -3.71
CA VAL A 85 -1.44 -5.60 -3.33
C VAL A 85 -0.53 -6.21 -4.38
N GLU A 86 0.72 -6.48 -4.01
CA GLU A 86 1.78 -6.96 -4.89
C GLU A 86 2.48 -8.18 -4.27
N ASN A 87 3.15 -9.00 -5.08
CA ASN A 87 4.01 -10.07 -4.55
C ASN A 87 5.16 -9.48 -3.74
N ASN A 88 5.54 -10.07 -2.62
CA ASN A 88 6.58 -9.56 -1.74
C ASN A 88 7.88 -9.29 -2.51
N ARG A 89 8.30 -10.23 -3.37
CA ARG A 89 9.57 -10.19 -4.10
C ARG A 89 10.74 -9.89 -3.16
N ASP A 90 10.70 -10.51 -1.98
CA ASP A 90 11.71 -10.40 -0.93
C ASP A 90 11.95 -8.98 -0.42
N ARG A 91 10.93 -8.10 -0.53
CA ARG A 91 10.98 -6.74 0.02
C ARG A 91 10.82 -6.71 1.53
N ILE A 92 9.95 -7.56 2.07
CA ILE A 92 9.61 -7.65 3.50
C ILE A 92 10.22 -8.93 4.06
N VAL A 93 10.89 -8.82 5.20
CA VAL A 93 11.51 -9.95 5.90
C VAL A 93 10.42 -10.87 6.49
N GLY A 94 10.55 -12.18 6.24
CA GLY A 94 9.64 -13.21 6.76
C GLY A 94 8.73 -13.82 5.69
N PRO A 95 7.81 -13.06 5.06
CA PRO A 95 6.95 -13.52 3.98
C PRO A 95 7.70 -14.05 2.76
N GLY A 96 7.15 -15.07 2.09
CA GLY A 96 7.76 -15.63 0.88
C GLY A 96 7.69 -14.68 -0.33
N ALA A 97 8.61 -14.82 -1.30
CA ALA A 97 8.70 -13.96 -2.48
C ALA A 97 7.37 -13.77 -3.26
N ASN A 98 6.52 -14.79 -3.29
CA ASN A 98 5.24 -14.78 -4.02
C ASN A 98 4.03 -14.42 -3.14
N GLU A 99 4.24 -14.19 -1.84
CA GLU A 99 3.17 -13.80 -0.94
C GLU A 99 2.64 -12.41 -1.30
N ARG A 100 1.31 -12.24 -1.28
CA ARG A 100 0.67 -11.00 -1.70
C ARG A 100 0.44 -10.08 -0.49
N LEU A 101 1.22 -9.00 -0.44
CA LEU A 101 1.19 -8.02 0.65
C LEU A 101 0.70 -6.65 0.14
N SER A 102 0.19 -5.82 1.05
CA SER A 102 -0.21 -4.45 0.73
C SER A 102 0.98 -3.50 0.90
N PHE A 103 1.27 -2.73 -0.13
CA PHE A 103 2.37 -1.77 -0.15
C PHE A 103 1.86 -0.36 -0.40
N ILE A 104 2.36 0.59 0.38
CA ILE A 104 2.16 2.01 0.15
C ILE A 104 3.02 2.41 -1.05
N LYS A 105 2.39 2.92 -2.11
CA LYS A 105 3.11 3.43 -3.30
C LYS A 105 3.35 4.93 -3.23
N ASN A 106 2.41 5.64 -2.61
CA ASN A 106 2.49 7.07 -2.33
C ASN A 106 1.62 7.37 -1.10
N ILE A 107 2.06 8.28 -0.24
CA ILE A 107 1.29 8.73 0.90
C ILE A 107 1.65 10.16 1.27
N LYS A 108 0.65 10.96 1.61
CA LYS A 108 0.84 12.31 2.15
C LYS A 108 -0.21 12.64 3.20
N LEU A 109 0.20 13.35 4.24
CA LEU A 109 -0.73 13.95 5.20
C LEU A 109 -1.60 14.98 4.47
N ILE A 110 -2.88 15.00 4.80
CA ILE A 110 -3.80 16.05 4.36
C ILE A 110 -4.11 16.97 5.54
N LYS A 111 -4.18 18.27 5.24
CA LYS A 111 -4.48 19.32 6.23
C LYS A 111 -5.95 19.26 6.65
#